data_AF-A0A3S1QMP3-F1
#
_entry.id   AF-A0A3S1QMP3-F1
#
_cell.length_a   1.000
_cell.length_b   1.000
_cell.length_c   1.000
_cell.angle_alpha   90.00
_cell.angle_beta   90.00
_cell.angle_gamma   90.00
#
_symmetry.space_group_name_H-M   'P 1'
#
loop_
_entity.id
_entity.type
_entity.pdbx_description
1 polymer ?
#
loop_
_entity_poly.entity_id
_entity_poly.type
_entity_poly.pdbx_seq_one_letter_code
_entity_poly.pdbx_strand_id
1 'polypeptide(L)' 'LEDSLWIGKGKLARSSAEQVTKVRQIIEGLGASIATPDEARQILQLKGGDKVAF' A
#
# COMPACT_ATOMS: atom_id res chain seq x y z
N LEU A 1 -3.36 9.47 2.04
CA LEU A 1 -3.76 10.89 2.18
C LEU A 1 -5.07 11.19 1.45
N GLU A 2 -5.35 10.56 0.30
CA GLU A 2 -6.63 10.64 -0.41
C GLU A 2 -7.84 10.30 0.47
N ASP A 3 -7.84 9.13 1.13
CA ASP A 3 -8.97 8.70 1.98
C ASP A 3 -8.97 9.32 3.38
N SER A 4 -7.78 9.63 3.91
CA SER A 4 -7.61 10.16 5.26
C SER A 4 -6.32 10.95 5.39
N LEU A 5 -6.43 12.11 6.05
CA LEU A 5 -5.32 13.00 6.38
C LEU A 5 -4.59 12.61 7.68
N TRP A 6 -5.10 11.60 8.40
CA TRP A 6 -4.65 11.30 9.77
C TRP A 6 -3.82 10.02 9.81
N ILE A 7 -2.75 10.00 10.61
CA ILE A 7 -2.01 8.78 10.94
C ILE A 7 -2.53 8.14 12.24
N GLY A 8 -3.28 8.89 13.04
CA GLY A 8 -3.91 8.45 14.26
C GLY A 8 -4.82 9.54 14.82
N LYS A 9 -5.51 9.25 15.92
CA LYS A 9 -6.45 10.19 16.54
C LYS A 9 -5.76 11.52 16.83
N GLY A 10 -6.23 12.60 16.19
CA GLY A 10 -5.71 13.95 16.38
C GLY A 10 -4.29 14.20 15.84
N LYS A 11 -3.71 13.27 15.06
CA LYS A 11 -2.37 13.43 14.47
C LYS A 11 -2.43 13.29 12.95
N LEU A 12 -2.11 14.36 12.23
CA LEU A 12 -2.00 14.35 10.77
C LEU A 12 -0.85 13.45 10.32
N ALA A 13 -1.06 12.75 9.22
CA ALA A 13 -0.02 12.01 8.52
C ALA A 13 0.89 12.99 7.77
N ARG A 14 2.20 12.77 7.82
CA ARG A 14 3.21 13.57 7.13
C ARG A 14 3.35 13.18 5.66
N SER A 15 3.01 11.95 5.32
CA SER A 15 3.06 11.45 3.95
C SER A 15 2.19 10.20 3.79
N SER A 16 1.86 9.85 2.54
CA SER A 16 1.24 8.55 2.24
C SER A 16 2.15 7.38 2.64
N ALA A 17 3.47 7.53 2.55
CA ALA A 17 4.42 6.50 2.96
C ALA A 17 4.36 6.17 4.46
N GLU A 18 4.07 7.16 5.32
CA GLU A 18 3.87 6.94 6.76
C GLU A 18 2.64 6.04 6.99
N GLN A 19 1.55 6.27 6.24
CA GLN A 19 0.35 5.44 6.31
C GLN A 19 0.58 4.01 5.78
N VAL A 20 1.31 3.87 4.66
CA VAL A 20 1.70 2.55 4.12
C VAL A 20 2.57 1.78 5.11
N THR A 21 3.53 2.44 5.76
CA THR A 21 4.40 1.81 6.77
C THR A 21 3.60 1.31 7.96
N LYS A 22 2.63 2.10 8.43
CA LYS A 22 1.77 1.72 9.55
C LYS A 22 0.93 0.47 9.26
N VAL A 23 0.31 0.39 8.08
CA VAL A 23 -0.49 -0.80 7.73
C VAL A 23 0.38 -2.03 7.48
N ARG A 24 1.59 -1.88 6.92
CA ARG A 24 2.57 -2.97 6.80
C ARG A 24 2.84 -3.63 8.15
N GLN A 25 3.14 -2.86 9.18
CA GLN A 25 3.40 -3.38 10.53
C GLN A 25 2.23 -4.20 11.09
N ILE A 26 0.99 -3.77 10.83
CA ILE A 26 -0.22 -4.49 11.26
C ILE A 26 -0.32 -5.83 10.53
N ILE A 27 -0.15 -5.82 9.21
CA ILE A 27 -0.24 -7.03 8.37
C ILE A 27 0.82 -8.05 8.77
N GLU A 28 2.07 -7.60 8.95
CA GLU A 28 3.18 -8.46 9.37
C GLU A 28 2.97 -9.03 10.78
N GLY A 29 2.42 -8.23 11.71
CA GLY A 29 2.04 -8.69 13.05
C GLY A 29 0.95 -9.77 13.07
N LEU A 30 0.16 -9.87 12.00
CA LEU A 30 -0.85 -10.93 11.80
C LEU A 30 -0.28 -12.17 11.09
N GLY A 31 1.03 -12.19 10.79
CA GLY A 31 1.70 -13.31 10.13
C GLY A 31 1.55 -13.32 8.60
N ALA A 32 1.06 -12.25 8.00
CA ALA A 32 0.95 -12.09 6.55
C ALA A 32 2.13 -11.28 5.98
N SER A 33 2.33 -11.37 4.66
CA SER A 33 3.36 -10.63 3.92
C SER A 33 2.73 -9.66 2.92
N ILE A 34 3.47 -8.60 2.58
CA ILE A 34 3.05 -7.62 1.57
C ILE A 34 3.44 -8.10 0.17
N ALA A 35 2.46 -8.19 -0.72
CA ALA A 35 2.72 -8.47 -2.13
C ALA A 35 3.57 -7.38 -2.78
N THR A 36 4.56 -7.79 -3.55
CA THR A 36 5.30 -6.95 -4.49
C THR A 36 4.38 -6.50 -5.64
N PRO A 37 4.77 -5.46 -6.40
CA PRO A 37 4.00 -5.04 -7.58
C PRO A 37 3.79 -6.16 -8.62
N ASP A 38 4.77 -7.06 -8.79
CA ASP A 38 4.65 -8.18 -9.75
C ASP A 38 3.68 -9.25 -9.27
N GLU A 39 3.74 -9.61 -7.98
CA GLU A 39 2.76 -10.53 -7.37
C GLU A 39 1.34 -9.94 -7.45
N ALA A 40 1.18 -8.64 -7.19
CA ALA A 40 -0.10 -7.96 -7.32
C ALA A 40 -0.64 -8.03 -8.75
N ARG A 41 0.22 -7.87 -9.77
CA ARG A 41 -0.17 -8.04 -11.18
C ARG A 41 -0.60 -9.47 -11.48
N GLN A 42 0.09 -10.47 -10.94
CA GLN A 42 -0.28 -11.88 -11.13
C GLN A 42 -1.63 -12.21 -10.48
N ILE A 43 -1.83 -11.81 -9.22
CA ILE A 43 -3.08 -12.04 -8.47
C ILE A 43 -4.28 -11.42 -9.19
N LEU A 44 -4.11 -10.21 -9.71
CA LEU A 44 -5.16 -9.45 -10.40
C LEU A 44 -5.21 -9.68 -11.91
N GLN A 45 -4.35 -10.57 -12.45
CA GLN A 45 -4.26 -10.87 -13.89
C GLN A 45 -4.08 -9.62 -14.77
N LEU A 46 -3.21 -8.70 -14.36
CA LEU A 46 -3.00 -7.42 -15.04
C LEU A 46 -2.09 -7.57 -16.27
N LYS A 47 -2.29 -6.69 -17.24
CA LYS A 47 -1.62 -6.70 -18.55
C LYS A 47 -0.08 -6.57 -18.53
N GLY A 48 0.50 -6.03 -17.45
CA GLY A 48 1.93 -5.70 -17.36
C GLY A 48 2.18 -4.20 -17.40
N GLY A 49 3.23 -3.74 -16.70
CA GLY A 49 3.56 -2.31 -16.57
C GLY A 49 4.09 -1.68 -17.87
N ASP A 50 4.57 -2.49 -18.79
CA ASP A 50 5.07 -2.13 -20.13
C ASP A 50 3.95 -2.01 -21.18
N LYS A 51 2.73 -2.51 -20.89
CA LYS A 51 1.58 -2.50 -21.82
C LYS A 51 0.61 -1.35 -21.55
N VAL A 52 1.16 -0.18 -21.25
CA VAL A 52 0.44 1.07 -20.94
C VAL A 52 0.97 2.19 -21.84
N ALA A 53 0.14 3.21 -22.09
CA ALA A 53 0.44 4.29 -23.04
C ALA A 53 0.66 5.62 -22.32
N PHE A 54 1.68 5.67 -21.46
CA PHE A 54 2.12 6.88 -20.75
C PHE A 54 3.64 6.92 -20.65
#